data_AF-A0A7W6SU59-F1
#
_entry.id   AF-A0A7W6SU59-F1
#
_cell.length_a   1.000
_cell.length_b   1.000
_cell.length_c   1.000
_cell.angle_alpha   90.00
_cell.angle_beta   90.00
_cell.angle_gamma   90.00
#
_symmetry.space_group_name_H-M   'P 1'
#
loop_
_entity.id
_entity.type
_entity.pdbx_description
1 polymer ?
#
loop_
_entity_poly.entity_id
_entity_poly.type
_entity_poly.pdbx_seq_one_letter_code
_entity_poly.pdbx_strand_id
1 'polypeptide(L)' 'MLAAFREVKAVRIGPSMIEGDHVATRWVFSFANAEGVIRTLDEIAWQTWRGDELIEERFYYDPKQLGR' A
#
# COMPACT_ATOMS: atom_id res chain seq x y z
N MET A 1 -1.35 11.56 11.47
CA MET A 1 -2.28 11.11 10.42
C MET A 1 -2.71 9.64 10.56
N LEU A 2 -1.94 8.76 11.23
CA LEU A 2 -2.43 7.41 11.61
C LEU A 2 -3.21 7.37 12.94
N ALA A 3 -2.86 8.25 13.89
CA ALA A 3 -3.49 8.33 15.21
C ALA A 3 -5.01 8.67 15.20
N ALA A 4 -5.54 9.12 14.06
CA ALA A 4 -6.97 9.40 13.89
C ALA A 4 -7.80 8.13 13.63
N PHE A 5 -7.16 7.01 13.30
CA PHE A 5 -7.82 5.74 13.06
C PHE A 5 -7.73 4.86 14.30
N ARG A 6 -8.84 4.23 14.65
CA ARG A 6 -8.91 3.24 15.74
C ARG A 6 -8.13 1.99 15.39
N GLU A 7 -8.17 1.58 14.12
CA GLU A 7 -7.49 0.40 13.62
C GLU A 7 -7.02 0.65 12.20
N VAL A 8 -5.81 0.17 11.89
CA VAL A 8 -5.28 0.09 10.53
C VAL A 8 -4.85 -1.35 10.29
N LYS A 9 -5.38 -1.97 9.23
CA LYS A 9 -4.98 -3.30 8.77
C LYS A 9 -4.31 -3.18 7.41
N ALA A 10 -3.20 -3.89 7.23
CA ALA A 10 -2.49 -3.99 5.96
C ALA A 10 -2.42 -5.45 5.55
N VAL A 11 -2.92 -5.78 4.36
CA VAL A 11 -2.91 -7.15 3.83
C VAL A 11 -2.20 -7.15 2.50
N ARG A 12 -1.12 -7.94 2.38
CA ARG A 12 -0.48 -8.19 1.09
C ARG A 12 -1.36 -9.10 0.25
N ILE A 13 -1.66 -8.67 -0.96
CA ILE A 13 -2.49 -9.43 -1.89
C ILE A 13 -1.58 -10.23 -2.81
N GLY A 14 -1.50 -11.54 -2.55
CA GLY A 14 -0.70 -12.46 -3.34
C GLY A 14 0.82 -12.32 -3.12
N PRO A 15 1.62 -12.97 -3.98
CA PRO A 15 3.07 -12.80 -3.98
C PRO A 15 3.47 -11.46 -4.58
N SER A 16 4.67 -10.99 -4.24
CA SER A 16 5.31 -9.87 -4.95
C SER A 16 5.72 -10.33 -6.35
N MET A 17 5.54 -9.45 -7.33
CA MET A 17 6.08 -9.65 -8.67
C MET A 17 7.52 -9.13 -8.70
N ILE A 18 8.44 -9.89 -9.28
CA ILE A 18 9.86 -9.56 -9.36
C ILE A 18 10.29 -9.63 -10.83
N GLU A 19 10.87 -8.54 -11.32
CA GLU A 19 11.45 -8.43 -12.66
C GLU A 19 12.82 -7.74 -12.57
N GLY A 20 13.88 -8.57 -12.51
CA GLY A 20 15.24 -8.08 -12.28
C GLY A 20 15.33 -7.29 -10.97
N ASP A 21 15.72 -6.03 -11.08
CA ASP A 21 15.84 -5.09 -9.96
C ASP A 21 14.50 -4.46 -9.54
N HIS A 22 13.40 -4.74 -10.24
CA HIS A 22 12.08 -4.20 -9.93
C HIS A 22 11.23 -5.18 -9.13
N VAL A 23 10.61 -4.69 -8.06
CA VAL A 23 9.68 -5.46 -7.23
C VAL A 23 8.38 -4.69 -7.11
N ALA A 24 7.25 -5.36 -7.40
CA ALA A 24 5.93 -4.81 -7.21
C ALA A 24 5.16 -5.62 -6.17
N THR A 25 4.67 -4.95 -5.12
CA THR A 25 3.86 -5.57 -4.07
C THR A 25 2.52 -4.87 -3.95
N ARG A 26 1.43 -5.63 -4.10
CA ARG A 26 0.08 -5.11 -3.90
C ARG A 26 -0.36 -5.25 -2.44
N TRP A 27 -0.86 -4.17 -1.89
CA TRP A 27 -1.38 -4.05 -0.55
C TRP A 27 -2.82 -3.55 -0.58
N VAL A 28 -3.66 -4.10 0.30
CA VAL A 28 -4.95 -3.51 0.65
C VAL A 28 -4.88 -3.06 2.09
N PHE A 29 -5.04 -1.76 2.29
CA PHE A 29 -5.17 -1.16 3.61
C PHE A 29 -6.63 -0.98 3.97
N SER A 30 -6.98 -1.20 5.23
CA SER A 30 -8.28 -0.89 5.80
C SER A 30 -8.10 0.02 7.01
N PHE A 31 -8.77 1.17 7.01
CA PHE A 31 -8.71 2.19 8.05
C PHE A 31 -10.08 2.29 8.72
N ALA A 32 -10.17 1.92 9.99
CA ALA A 32 -11.39 2.06 10.78
C ALA A 32 -11.32 3.32 11.64
N ASN A 33 -12.31 4.21 11.53
CA ASN A 33 -12.44 5.35 12.43
C ASN A 33 -13.09 4.94 13.77
N ALA A 34 -13.19 5.87 14.73
CA ALA A 34 -13.81 5.60 16.04
C ALA A 34 -15.29 5.21 15.95
N GLU A 35 -16.00 5.66 14.91
CA GLU A 35 -17.41 5.39 14.63
C GLU A 35 -17.63 4.05 13.90
N GLY A 36 -16.54 3.33 13.57
CA GLY A 36 -16.60 2.04 12.88
C GLY A 36 -16.71 2.13 11.35
N VAL A 37 -16.65 3.33 10.76
CA VAL A 37 -16.58 3.50 9.31
C VAL A 37 -15.22 3.00 8.82
N ILE A 38 -15.25 2.06 7.87
CA ILE A 38 -14.06 1.48 7.26
C ILE A 38 -13.86 2.08 5.87
N ARG A 39 -12.66 2.59 5.62
CA ARG A 39 -12.20 2.96 4.27
C ARG A 39 -11.07 2.04 3.84
N THR A 40 -11.04 1.70 2.56
CA THR A 40 -9.98 0.86 1.99
C THR A 40 -9.15 1.63 0.98
N LEU A 41 -7.86 1.29 0.90
CA LEU A 41 -6.94 1.78 -0.11
C LEU A 41 -6.24 0.58 -0.74
N ASP A 42 -6.35 0.45 -2.06
CA ASP A 42 -5.60 -0.52 -2.86
C ASP A 42 -4.35 0.18 -3.37
N GLU A 43 -3.19 -0.33 -2.97
CA GLU A 43 -1.89 0.28 -3.22
C GLU A 43 -0.94 -0.74 -3.86
N ILE A 44 -0.16 -0.28 -4.84
CA ILE A 44 0.99 -1.01 -5.36
C ILE A 44 2.24 -0.25 -4.95
N ALA A 45 3.07 -0.87 -4.12
CA ALA A 45 4.42 -0.43 -3.87
C ALA A 45 5.31 -0.93 -5.02
N TRP A 46 5.81 0.00 -5.83
CA TRP A 46 6.74 -0.25 -6.92
C TRP A 46 8.14 0.17 -6.48
N GLN A 47 9.04 -0.80 -6.44
CA GLN A 47 10.36 -0.65 -5.86
C GLN A 47 11.43 -0.94 -6.91
N THR A 48 12.51 -0.16 -6.88
CA THR A 48 13.74 -0.47 -7.61
C THR A 48 14.85 -0.71 -6.60
N TRP A 49 15.53 -1.84 -6.75
CA TRP A 49 16.59 -2.31 -5.86
C TRP A 49 17.96 -2.27 -6.55
N ARG A 50 19.03 -2.22 -5.76
CA ARG A 50 20.41 -2.44 -6.22
C ARG A 50 21.09 -3.36 -5.21
N GLY A 51 21.18 -4.64 -5.56
CA GLY A 51 21.56 -5.66 -4.57
C GLY A 51 20.55 -5.67 -3.42
N ASP A 52 21.03 -5.40 -2.21
CA ASP A 52 20.20 -5.40 -1.00
C ASP A 52 19.66 -4.01 -0.61
N GLU A 53 19.89 -2.99 -1.45
CA GLU A 53 19.48 -1.61 -1.19
C GLU A 53 18.25 -1.22 -2.01
N LEU A 54 17.20 -0.74 -1.33
CA LEU A 54 16.04 -0.11 -1.97
C LEU A 54 16.41 1.33 -2.37
N ILE A 55 16.56 1.58 -3.67
CA ILE A 55 17.03 2.89 -4.18
C ILE A 55 15.89 3.80 -4.64
N GLU A 56 14.72 3.25 -4.98
CA GLU A 56 13.52 4.00 -5.30
C GLU A 56 12.26 3.24 -4.86
N GLU A 57 11.28 3.96 -4.34
CA GLU A 57 9.94 3.43 -4.07
C GLU A 57 8.88 4.44 -4.52
N ARG A 58 7.88 3.95 -5.25
CA ARG A 58 6.72 4.72 -5.72
C ARG A 58 5.45 3.97 -5.36
N PHE A 59 4.44 4.71 -4.89
CA PHE A 59 3.14 4.15 -4.53
C PHE A 59 2.10 4.53 -5.59
N TYR A 60 1.45 3.52 -6.14
CA TYR A 60 0.31 3.69 -7.03
C TYR A 60 -0.96 3.26 -6.32
N TYR A 61 -2.05 3.99 -6.54
CA TYR A 61 -3.36 3.70 -5.98
C TYR A 61 -4.45 4.00 -7.00
N ASP A 62 -5.65 3.47 -6.79
CA ASP A 62 -6.81 3.88 -7.59
C ASP A 62 -7.20 5.33 -7.22
N PRO A 63 -7.07 6.30 -8.14
CA PRO A 63 -7.39 7.70 -7.84
C PRO A 63 -8.87 7.89 -7.48
N LYS A 64 -9.78 7.00 -7.90
CA LYS A 64 -11.18 7.05 -7.47
C LYS A 64 -11.36 6.76 -5.98
N GLN A 65 -10.41 6.09 -5.32
CA GLN A 65 -10.44 5.85 -3.88
C GLN A 65 -9.98 7.06 -3.07
N LEU A 66 -9.19 7.95 -3.69
CA LEU A 66 -8.76 9.22 -3.10
C LEU A 66 -9.60 10.43 -3.55
N GLY A 67 -10.42 10.26 -4.60
CA GLY A 67 -11.39 11.23 -5.07
C GLY A 67 -12.62 11.31 -4.17
N ARG A 68 -13.06 12.55 -3.91
CA ARG A 68 -14.23 12.90 -3.09
C ARG A 68 -15.55 12.43 -3.68
#